data_AF-W5SF94-F1
#
_entry.id   AF-W5SF94-F1
#
_cell.length_a   1.000
_cell.length_b   1.000
_cell.length_c   1.000
_cell.angle_alpha   90.00
_cell.angle_beta   90.00
_cell.angle_gamma   90.00
#
_symmetry.space_group_name_H-M   'P 1'
#
loop_
_entity.id
_entity.type
_entity.pdbx_description
1 polymer ?
#
loop_
_entity_poly.entity_id
_entity_poly.type
_entity_poly.pdbx_seq_one_letter_code
_entity_poly.pdbx_strand_id
1 'polypeptide(L)'
;MVKFIYYLILCGTLFLYCCGDRNKSLTSTNSINDNSQPHKSEKIILQKDSTLTPEEQKFKLLIFAFNKMKNIMEKDFQSLNFTSSRIQVERTYTEFIPWLLNHPDKQKELANSFNSFYNFLDEKRQKYANTKTLNAYIADAINAGKDNHENNKYGAKSENFIWHLFRDTIDSISLKDSKEEKFENIKIQLTSTNMINYYRTTWL
;
A
#
# COMPACT_ATOMS: atom_id res chain seq x y z
N MET A 1 -4.75 -39.29 33.11
CA MET A 1 -4.50 -37.98 33.74
C MET A 1 -3.00 -37.63 33.90
N VAL A 2 -2.10 -38.19 33.07
CA VAL A 2 -0.65 -37.88 33.15
C VAL A 2 -0.19 -36.94 32.02
N LYS A 3 -0.93 -36.88 30.91
CA LYS A 3 -0.61 -36.00 29.76
C LYS A 3 -0.77 -34.51 30.07
N PHE A 4 -1.71 -34.13 30.94
CA PHE A 4 -1.95 -32.72 31.31
C PHE A 4 -0.87 -32.14 32.21
N ILE A 5 -0.14 -32.99 32.97
CA ILE A 5 0.95 -32.57 33.85
C ILE A 5 2.12 -32.01 33.04
N TYR A 6 2.46 -32.66 31.92
CA TYR A 6 3.56 -32.20 31.04
C TYR A 6 3.26 -30.84 30.39
N TYR A 7 2.01 -30.56 30.02
CA TYR A 7 1.62 -29.25 29.48
C TYR A 7 1.63 -28.14 30.54
N LEU A 8 1.26 -28.45 31.79
CA LEU A 8 1.31 -27.50 32.91
C LEU A 8 2.74 -27.12 33.29
N ILE A 9 3.68 -28.08 33.29
CA ILE A 9 5.10 -27.84 33.58
C ILE A 9 5.76 -26.98 32.49
N LEU A 10 5.39 -27.20 31.21
CA LEU A 10 5.93 -26.42 30.08
C LEU A 10 5.42 -24.97 30.07
N CYS A 11 4.17 -24.73 30.48
CA CYS A 11 3.65 -23.36 30.60
C CYS A 11 4.27 -22.59 31.77
N GLY A 12 4.63 -23.26 32.87
CA GLY A 12 5.21 -22.60 34.04
C GLY A 12 6.62 -22.03 33.83
N THR A 13 7.43 -22.64 32.97
CA THR A 13 8.82 -22.20 32.73
C THR A 13 8.92 -21.01 31.76
N LEU A 14 7.92 -20.79 30.89
CA LEU A 14 7.87 -19.61 30.02
C LEU A 14 7.53 -18.31 30.78
N PHE A 15 6.77 -18.38 31.87
CA PHE A 15 6.41 -17.20 32.65
C PHE A 15 7.54 -16.67 33.54
N LEU A 16 8.61 -17.45 33.77
CA LEU A 16 9.76 -17.04 34.59
C LEU A 16 10.89 -16.37 33.79
N TYR A 17 10.77 -16.23 32.46
CA TYR A 17 11.78 -15.57 31.63
C TYR A 17 11.56 -14.07 31.43
N CYS A 18 10.51 -13.48 32.02
CA CYS A 18 10.18 -12.05 31.87
C CYS A 18 10.42 -11.19 33.13
N CYS A 19 11.33 -11.62 34.02
CA CYS A 19 11.82 -10.77 35.11
C CYS A 19 13.33 -10.54 34.98
N GLY A 20 13.71 -9.57 34.15
CA GLY A 20 15.00 -8.89 34.21
C GLY A 20 14.77 -7.44 34.63
N ASP A 21 15.04 -7.16 35.90
CA ASP A 21 14.72 -5.88 36.55
C ASP A 21 15.57 -4.70 36.08
N ARG A 22 15.01 -3.51 36.29
CA ARG A 22 15.44 -2.19 35.80
C ARG A 22 16.69 -1.61 36.49
N ASN A 23 17.27 -0.63 35.78
CA ASN A 23 18.02 0.55 36.25
C ASN A 23 19.48 0.42 36.69
N LYS A 24 20.34 1.18 35.98
CA LYS A 24 21.28 2.12 36.61
C LYS A 24 21.34 3.42 35.80
N SER A 25 20.75 4.46 36.36
CA SER A 25 21.17 5.85 36.18
C SER A 25 22.21 6.16 37.25
N LEU A 26 23.38 6.69 36.86
CA LEU A 26 24.01 7.82 37.56
C LEU A 26 25.23 8.39 36.79
N THR A 27 25.13 9.69 36.48
CA THR A 27 26.17 10.75 36.56
C THR A 27 27.44 10.70 35.70
N SER A 28 27.47 11.59 34.70
CA SER A 28 28.43 12.70 34.50
C SER A 28 29.86 12.52 35.02
N THR A 29 30.84 12.47 34.12
CA THR A 29 32.10 13.22 34.28
C THR A 29 32.74 13.50 32.92
N ASN A 30 33.14 14.75 32.70
CA ASN A 30 33.91 15.23 31.55
C ASN A 30 35.29 14.56 31.48
N SER A 31 35.77 14.21 30.28
CA SER A 31 37.17 14.46 29.91
C SER A 31 37.36 14.40 28.39
N ILE A 32 38.09 15.41 27.91
CA ILE A 32 38.61 15.61 26.56
C ILE A 32 39.94 14.85 26.47
N ASN A 33 40.21 14.12 25.38
CA ASN A 33 41.45 14.24 24.61
C ASN A 33 41.56 13.26 23.42
N ASP A 34 42.14 13.83 22.36
CA ASP A 34 42.62 13.28 21.09
C ASP A 34 43.46 11.99 21.16
N ASN A 35 43.34 11.11 20.15
CA ASN A 35 44.22 11.09 18.97
C ASN A 35 44.06 9.80 18.12
N SER A 36 43.90 9.98 16.79
CA SER A 36 44.45 9.22 15.63
C SER A 36 44.55 7.67 15.70
N GLN A 37 44.14 6.82 14.74
CA GLN A 37 44.03 6.90 13.27
C GLN A 37 43.46 5.54 12.71
N PRO A 38 43.52 5.24 11.40
CA PRO A 38 42.46 5.32 10.39
C PRO A 38 41.78 3.98 10.03
N HIS A 39 40.54 3.99 9.52
CA HIS A 39 40.12 2.98 8.54
C HIS A 39 39.03 3.52 7.59
N LYS A 40 39.09 2.98 6.39
CA LYS A 40 38.63 3.47 5.09
C LYS A 40 37.33 2.76 4.72
N SER A 41 36.23 3.49 4.47
CA SER A 41 35.15 3.03 3.57
C SER A 41 34.07 4.08 3.35
N GLU A 42 33.85 4.37 2.07
CA GLU A 42 32.62 4.83 1.44
C GLU A 42 32.01 6.18 1.87
N LYS A 43 32.50 7.22 1.17
CA LYS A 43 31.68 8.14 0.37
C LYS A 43 30.17 7.93 0.56
N ILE A 44 29.59 8.60 1.55
CA ILE A 44 28.18 8.94 1.56
C ILE A 44 28.01 9.88 0.36
N ILE A 45 27.76 9.29 -0.81
CA ILE A 45 27.11 10.00 -1.89
C ILE A 45 25.74 10.32 -1.31
N LEU A 46 25.60 11.56 -0.85
CA LEU A 46 24.33 12.25 -0.76
C LEU A 46 23.60 11.92 -2.06
N GLN A 47 22.65 10.99 -1.99
CA GLN A 47 21.82 10.62 -3.12
C GLN A 47 21.01 11.87 -3.42
N LYS A 48 21.48 12.59 -4.46
CA LYS A 48 20.76 13.52 -5.32
C LYS A 48 19.26 13.51 -5.01
N ASP A 49 18.75 14.61 -4.45
CA ASP A 49 17.35 14.98 -4.55
C ASP A 49 17.00 15.13 -6.03
N SER A 50 16.79 14.02 -6.70
CA SER A 50 16.17 13.98 -8.02
C SER A 50 14.68 14.07 -7.78
N THR A 51 14.10 15.21 -8.12
CA THR A 51 12.66 15.36 -8.31
C THR A 51 12.15 14.15 -9.10
N LEU A 52 11.19 13.42 -8.54
CA LEU A 52 10.59 12.26 -9.19
C LEU A 52 10.07 12.64 -10.58
N THR A 53 10.32 11.80 -11.57
CA THR A 53 9.73 11.95 -12.90
C THR A 53 8.20 11.83 -12.81
N PRO A 54 7.44 12.46 -13.72
CA PRO A 54 5.97 12.35 -13.72
C PRO A 54 5.46 10.90 -13.77
N GLU A 55 6.16 10.02 -14.48
CA GLU A 55 5.84 8.59 -14.57
C GLU A 55 6.06 7.88 -13.23
N GLU A 56 7.18 8.12 -12.56
CA GLU A 56 7.45 7.56 -11.24
C GLU A 56 6.41 8.00 -10.20
N GLN A 57 5.95 9.26 -10.27
CA GLN A 57 4.91 9.77 -9.38
C GLN A 57 3.59 9.02 -9.58
N LYS A 58 3.16 8.81 -10.82
CA LYS A 58 1.93 8.08 -11.18
C LYS A 58 1.99 6.63 -10.73
N PHE A 59 3.09 5.94 -11.02
CA PHE A 59 3.27 4.57 -10.59
C PHE A 59 3.29 4.43 -9.07
N LYS A 60 4.00 5.32 -8.37
CA LYS A 60 4.01 5.34 -6.90
C LYS A 60 2.62 5.58 -6.30
N LEU A 61 1.82 6.47 -6.92
CA LEU A 61 0.44 6.69 -6.50
C LEU A 61 -0.44 5.43 -6.68
N LEU A 62 -0.30 4.74 -7.81
CA LEU A 62 -1.01 3.50 -8.07
C LEU A 62 -0.69 2.43 -7.02
N ILE A 63 0.60 2.19 -6.74
CA ILE A 63 1.04 1.24 -5.70
C ILE A 63 0.58 1.68 -4.31
N PHE A 64 0.62 2.98 -4.01
CA PHE A 64 0.09 3.52 -2.76
C PHE A 64 -1.40 3.19 -2.59
N ALA A 65 -2.21 3.42 -3.62
CA ALA A 65 -3.64 3.14 -3.58
C ALA A 65 -3.93 1.65 -3.44
N PHE A 66 -3.20 0.80 -4.16
CA PHE A 66 -3.27 -0.66 -4.01
C PHE A 66 -2.97 -1.10 -2.57
N ASN A 67 -1.86 -0.65 -2.00
CA ASN A 67 -1.50 -0.97 -0.61
C ASN A 67 -2.57 -0.48 0.39
N LYS A 68 -3.17 0.69 0.16
CA LYS A 68 -4.28 1.16 0.98
C LYS A 68 -5.50 0.27 0.87
N MET A 69 -5.89 -0.12 -0.34
CA MET A 69 -7.02 -1.01 -0.56
C MET A 69 -6.77 -2.40 0.05
N LYS A 70 -5.57 -2.97 -0.12
CA LYS A 70 -5.16 -4.22 0.51
C LYS A 70 -5.46 -4.25 2.01
N ASN A 71 -5.12 -3.17 2.72
CA ASN A 71 -5.37 -3.08 4.16
C ASN A 71 -6.86 -3.05 4.51
N ILE A 72 -7.72 -2.53 3.62
CA ILE A 72 -9.18 -2.64 3.78
C ILE A 72 -9.62 -4.09 3.56
N MET A 73 -9.16 -4.72 2.48
CA MET A 73 -9.48 -6.12 2.15
C MET A 73 -9.05 -7.09 3.26
N GLU A 74 -7.86 -6.90 3.85
CA GLU A 74 -7.37 -7.73 4.95
C GLU A 74 -8.29 -7.67 6.18
N LYS A 75 -8.88 -6.49 6.47
CA LYS A 75 -9.88 -6.34 7.54
C LYS A 75 -11.19 -7.04 7.18
N ASP A 76 -11.66 -6.92 5.94
CA ASP A 76 -12.86 -7.61 5.45
C ASP A 76 -12.71 -9.14 5.53
N PHE A 77 -11.53 -9.67 5.18
CA PHE A 77 -11.28 -11.11 5.23
C PHE A 77 -11.27 -11.65 6.66
N GLN A 78 -10.76 -10.86 7.61
CA GLN A 78 -10.81 -11.23 9.03
C GLN A 78 -12.24 -11.26 9.58
N SER A 79 -13.10 -10.34 9.14
CA SER A 79 -14.48 -10.26 9.62
C SER A 79 -15.42 -11.27 8.96
N LEU A 80 -15.15 -11.69 7.72
CA LEU A 80 -16.07 -12.52 6.91
C LEU A 80 -15.59 -13.97 6.68
N ASN A 81 -14.42 -14.36 7.20
CA ASN A 81 -13.83 -15.71 7.09
C ASN A 81 -13.65 -16.21 5.64
N PHE A 82 -13.32 -15.31 4.70
CA PHE A 82 -13.08 -15.65 3.29
C PHE A 82 -11.65 -16.13 3.02
N THR A 83 -11.37 -17.39 3.34
CA THR A 83 -10.02 -17.96 3.25
C THR A 83 -9.46 -18.03 1.83
N SER A 84 -10.26 -18.39 0.82
CA SER A 84 -9.78 -18.52 -0.58
C SER A 84 -9.43 -17.18 -1.22
N SER A 85 -10.31 -16.18 -1.11
CA SER A 85 -10.06 -14.82 -1.61
C SER A 85 -8.84 -14.19 -0.94
N ARG A 86 -8.67 -14.43 0.37
CA ARG A 86 -7.49 -13.98 1.11
C ARG A 86 -6.19 -14.54 0.52
N ILE A 87 -6.13 -15.85 0.25
CA ILE A 87 -4.94 -16.50 -0.33
C ILE A 87 -4.58 -15.90 -1.70
N GLN A 88 -5.57 -15.62 -2.54
CA GLN A 88 -5.36 -15.04 -3.86
C GLN A 88 -4.79 -13.62 -3.78
N VAL A 89 -5.36 -12.77 -2.94
CA VAL A 89 -4.85 -11.41 -2.69
C VAL A 89 -3.46 -11.48 -2.08
N GLU A 90 -3.21 -12.38 -1.14
CA GLU A 90 -1.89 -12.56 -0.53
C GLU A 90 -0.82 -12.87 -1.58
N ARG A 91 -1.07 -13.84 -2.48
CA ARG A 91 -0.17 -14.16 -3.60
C ARG A 91 0.09 -12.96 -4.51
N THR A 92 -0.92 -12.13 -4.77
CA THR A 92 -0.73 -10.89 -5.54
C THR A 92 0.30 -9.97 -4.89
N TYR A 93 0.29 -9.84 -3.56
CA TYR A 93 1.21 -8.96 -2.85
C TYR A 93 2.55 -9.59 -2.46
N THR A 94 2.65 -10.92 -2.37
CA THR A 94 3.90 -11.61 -2.06
C THR A 94 4.70 -11.99 -3.31
N GLU A 95 4.06 -12.15 -4.46
CA GLU A 95 4.72 -12.60 -5.69
C GLU A 95 4.67 -11.55 -6.82
N PHE A 96 3.48 -11.02 -7.12
CA PHE A 96 3.30 -10.14 -8.29
C PHE A 96 3.76 -8.70 -8.05
N ILE A 97 3.35 -8.06 -6.94
CA ILE A 97 3.78 -6.69 -6.64
C ILE A 97 5.31 -6.58 -6.53
N PRO A 98 6.03 -7.48 -5.83
CA PRO A 98 7.50 -7.46 -5.81
C PRO A 98 8.13 -7.64 -7.19
N TRP A 99 7.57 -8.53 -8.03
CA TRP A 99 8.01 -8.66 -9.41
C TRP A 99 7.83 -7.35 -10.18
N LEU A 100 6.66 -6.71 -10.10
CA LEU A 100 6.37 -5.45 -10.79
C LEU A 100 7.32 -4.32 -10.34
N LEU A 101 7.62 -4.24 -9.03
CA LEU A 101 8.57 -3.28 -8.48
C LEU A 101 10.01 -3.47 -8.98
N ASN A 102 10.34 -4.64 -9.52
CA ASN A 102 11.65 -4.95 -10.12
C ASN A 102 11.68 -4.85 -11.66
N HIS A 103 10.60 -4.41 -12.30
CA HIS A 103 10.51 -4.26 -13.77
C HIS A 103 10.22 -2.80 -14.16
N PRO A 104 11.23 -1.92 -14.24
CA PRO A 104 11.04 -0.50 -14.54
C PRO A 104 10.32 -0.19 -15.86
N ASP A 105 10.51 -1.02 -16.89
CA ASP A 105 9.78 -0.96 -18.15
C ASP A 105 8.27 -1.13 -17.93
N LYS A 106 7.88 -2.11 -17.13
CA LYS A 106 6.48 -2.37 -16.74
C LYS A 106 5.90 -1.27 -15.87
N GLN A 107 6.69 -0.69 -14.97
CA GLN A 107 6.26 0.46 -14.16
C GLN A 107 5.91 1.66 -15.05
N LYS A 108 6.76 1.94 -16.05
CA LYS A 108 6.54 3.01 -17.01
C LYS A 108 5.29 2.75 -17.87
N GLU A 109 5.09 1.52 -18.34
CA GLU A 109 3.87 1.13 -19.06
C GLU A 109 2.62 1.40 -18.21
N LEU A 110 2.59 0.97 -16.94
CA LEU A 110 1.45 1.22 -16.06
C LEU A 110 1.25 2.70 -15.75
N ALA A 111 2.32 3.47 -15.55
CA ALA A 111 2.23 4.91 -15.36
C ALA A 111 1.57 5.61 -16.56
N ASN A 112 1.91 5.16 -17.78
CA ASN A 112 1.30 5.66 -19.00
C ASN A 112 -0.17 5.26 -19.13
N SER A 113 -0.49 3.99 -18.87
CA SER A 113 -1.88 3.52 -18.83
C SER A 113 -2.73 4.27 -17.80
N PHE A 114 -2.15 4.58 -16.63
CA PHE A 114 -2.83 5.29 -15.55
C PHE A 114 -3.04 6.79 -15.82
N ASN A 115 -2.29 7.38 -16.75
CA ASN A 115 -2.20 8.83 -16.96
C ASN A 115 -3.57 9.53 -17.07
N SER A 116 -4.48 8.95 -17.84
CA SER A 116 -5.81 9.53 -18.08
C SER A 116 -6.65 9.56 -16.80
N PHE A 117 -6.61 8.48 -16.01
CA PHE A 117 -7.35 8.41 -14.74
C PHE A 117 -6.67 9.23 -13.64
N TYR A 118 -5.34 9.24 -13.60
CA TYR A 118 -4.56 10.09 -12.70
C TYR A 118 -4.97 11.56 -12.84
N ASN A 119 -5.00 12.09 -14.06
CA ASN A 119 -5.36 13.48 -14.32
C ASN A 119 -6.81 13.75 -13.89
N PHE A 120 -7.72 12.82 -14.20
CA PHE A 120 -9.11 12.92 -13.77
C PHE A 120 -9.27 12.94 -12.25
N LEU A 121 -8.53 12.10 -11.51
CA LEU A 121 -8.54 12.13 -10.05
C LEU A 121 -7.99 13.45 -9.50
N ASP A 122 -6.94 14.00 -10.11
CA ASP A 122 -6.39 15.29 -9.69
C ASP A 122 -7.38 16.43 -9.95
N GLU A 123 -8.08 16.44 -11.08
CA GLU A 123 -9.16 17.39 -11.36
C GLU A 123 -10.26 17.32 -10.29
N LYS A 124 -10.70 16.11 -9.90
CA LYS A 124 -11.70 15.93 -8.85
C LYS A 124 -11.18 16.39 -7.48
N ARG A 125 -9.94 16.06 -7.15
CA ARG A 125 -9.28 16.58 -5.95
C ARG A 125 -9.22 18.10 -5.95
N GLN A 126 -8.83 18.73 -7.06
CA GLN A 126 -8.80 20.20 -7.17
C GLN A 126 -10.20 20.81 -6.94
N LYS A 127 -11.26 20.17 -7.42
CA LYS A 127 -12.64 20.62 -7.23
C LYS A 127 -13.11 20.48 -5.77
N TYR A 128 -12.86 19.33 -5.14
CA TYR A 128 -13.50 18.98 -3.86
C TYR A 128 -12.59 19.01 -2.63
N ALA A 129 -11.28 19.06 -2.82
CA ALA A 129 -10.28 18.98 -1.75
C ALA A 129 -8.95 19.64 -2.16
N ASN A 130 -9.01 20.88 -2.65
CA ASN A 130 -7.85 21.58 -3.22
C ASN A 130 -6.63 21.72 -2.27
N THR A 131 -6.87 21.72 -0.96
CA THR A 131 -5.83 21.78 0.08
C THR A 131 -5.15 20.42 0.36
N LYS A 132 -5.71 19.31 -0.14
CA LYS A 132 -5.16 17.97 0.04
C LYS A 132 -4.23 17.60 -1.10
N THR A 133 -3.24 16.76 -0.78
CA THR A 133 -2.46 16.04 -1.81
C THR A 133 -3.33 14.96 -2.45
N LEU A 134 -2.95 14.50 -3.65
CA LEU A 134 -3.68 13.44 -4.33
C LEU A 134 -3.64 12.11 -3.55
N ASN A 135 -2.51 11.78 -2.90
CA ASN A 135 -2.42 10.63 -2.00
C ASN A 135 -3.43 10.71 -0.86
N ALA A 136 -3.53 11.87 -0.20
CA ALA A 136 -4.46 12.04 0.92
C ALA A 136 -5.92 11.92 0.45
N TYR A 137 -6.24 12.54 -0.69
CA TYR A 137 -7.57 12.45 -1.29
C TYR A 137 -8.00 11.02 -1.64
N ILE A 138 -7.11 10.23 -2.26
CA ILE A 138 -7.38 8.82 -2.56
C ILE A 138 -7.49 7.99 -1.27
N ALA A 139 -6.62 8.24 -0.29
CA ALA A 139 -6.67 7.52 0.98
C ALA A 139 -7.99 7.78 1.73
N ASP A 140 -8.45 9.03 1.74
CA ASP A 140 -9.73 9.39 2.35
C ASP A 140 -10.89 8.72 1.62
N ALA A 141 -10.87 8.70 0.28
CA ALA A 141 -11.86 7.99 -0.52
C ALA A 141 -11.90 6.48 -0.21
N ILE A 142 -10.74 5.82 -0.14
CA ILE A 142 -10.67 4.40 0.21
C ILE A 142 -11.18 4.15 1.63
N ASN A 143 -10.84 5.01 2.59
CA ASN A 143 -11.30 4.90 3.98
C ASN A 143 -12.80 5.18 4.13
N ALA A 144 -13.38 6.02 3.28
CA ALA A 144 -14.81 6.33 3.29
C ALA A 144 -15.66 5.09 2.99
N GLY A 145 -15.14 4.15 2.19
CA GLY A 145 -15.76 2.86 1.89
C GLY A 145 -16.60 2.85 0.61
N LYS A 146 -17.03 1.65 0.21
CA LYS A 146 -17.67 1.31 -1.07
C LYS A 146 -18.86 2.22 -1.45
N ASP A 147 -19.77 2.46 -0.53
CA ASP A 147 -21.04 3.15 -0.81
C ASP A 147 -21.03 4.59 -0.28
N ASN A 148 -19.85 5.16 -0.04
CA ASN A 148 -19.69 6.52 0.48
C ASN A 148 -18.99 7.42 -0.54
N HIS A 149 -19.79 8.16 -1.30
CA HIS A 149 -19.33 9.09 -2.31
C HIS A 149 -19.11 10.52 -1.78
N GLU A 150 -19.30 10.76 -0.47
CA GLU A 150 -19.15 12.08 0.20
C GLU A 150 -19.73 13.26 -0.61
N ASN A 151 -21.04 13.27 -0.89
CA ASN A 151 -21.69 14.35 -1.65
C ASN A 151 -21.01 14.63 -3.01
N ASN A 152 -20.74 13.56 -3.74
CA ASN A 152 -20.06 13.54 -5.03
C ASN A 152 -18.57 13.85 -4.99
N LYS A 153 -17.95 13.85 -3.81
CA LYS A 153 -16.52 14.02 -3.67
C LYS A 153 -15.72 12.79 -4.07
N TYR A 154 -16.24 11.56 -4.00
CA TYR A 154 -15.48 10.35 -4.39
C TYR A 154 -16.17 9.48 -5.46
N GLY A 155 -17.35 9.91 -5.93
CA GLY A 155 -18.11 9.22 -6.95
C GLY A 155 -19.49 9.86 -7.12
N ALA A 156 -20.49 9.09 -7.51
CA ALA A 156 -21.87 9.58 -7.67
C ALA A 156 -22.86 8.43 -7.47
N LYS A 157 -24.16 8.75 -7.40
CA LYS A 157 -25.25 7.75 -7.31
C LYS A 157 -25.05 6.72 -6.19
N SER A 158 -24.63 7.18 -5.00
CA SER A 158 -24.33 6.32 -3.85
C SER A 158 -23.10 5.42 -4.00
N GLU A 159 -22.31 5.55 -5.07
CA GLU A 159 -21.12 4.73 -5.31
C GLU A 159 -19.84 5.54 -5.16
N ASN A 160 -18.85 4.95 -4.49
CA ASN A 160 -17.49 5.48 -4.41
C ASN A 160 -16.64 4.90 -5.55
N PHE A 161 -16.56 5.63 -6.66
CA PHE A 161 -15.85 5.19 -7.87
C PHE A 161 -14.35 4.97 -7.62
N ILE A 162 -13.72 5.74 -6.72
CA ILE A 162 -12.31 5.53 -6.37
C ILE A 162 -12.14 4.17 -5.66
N TRP A 163 -13.00 3.90 -4.68
CA TRP A 163 -12.96 2.62 -3.95
C TRP A 163 -13.18 1.44 -4.89
N HIS A 164 -14.21 1.53 -5.75
CA HIS A 164 -14.54 0.50 -6.71
C HIS A 164 -13.40 0.21 -7.67
N LEU A 165 -12.79 1.23 -8.29
CA LEU A 165 -11.69 1.01 -9.21
C LEU A 165 -10.57 0.19 -8.57
N PHE A 166 -10.09 0.60 -7.39
CA PHE A 166 -8.95 -0.07 -6.77
C PHE A 166 -9.32 -1.45 -6.24
N ARG A 167 -10.54 -1.63 -5.69
CA ARG A 167 -11.02 -2.93 -5.24
C ARG A 167 -11.16 -3.89 -6.41
N ASP A 168 -11.90 -3.50 -7.43
CA ASP A 168 -12.21 -4.34 -8.59
C ASP A 168 -10.94 -4.70 -9.37
N THR A 169 -9.97 -3.78 -9.43
CA THR A 169 -8.65 -4.07 -10.02
C THR A 169 -7.92 -5.15 -9.23
N ILE A 170 -7.84 -5.05 -7.90
CA ILE A 170 -7.16 -6.07 -7.08
C ILE A 170 -7.88 -7.40 -7.16
N ASP A 171 -9.21 -7.41 -7.08
CA ASP A 171 -10.01 -8.63 -7.21
C ASP A 171 -9.79 -9.28 -8.59
N SER A 172 -9.77 -8.49 -9.67
CA SER A 172 -9.55 -9.00 -11.02
C SER A 172 -8.17 -9.63 -11.23
N ILE A 173 -7.10 -8.98 -10.75
CA ILE A 173 -5.73 -9.52 -10.88
C ILE A 173 -5.46 -10.70 -9.94
N SER A 174 -6.16 -10.78 -8.81
CA SER A 174 -5.99 -11.89 -7.87
C SER A 174 -6.52 -13.21 -8.41
N LEU A 175 -7.40 -13.14 -9.41
CA LEU A 175 -7.93 -14.30 -10.16
C LEU A 175 -7.04 -14.75 -11.33
N LYS A 176 -5.91 -14.08 -11.58
CA LYS A 176 -4.99 -14.43 -12.69
C LYS A 176 -3.82 -15.27 -12.18
N ASP A 177 -3.37 -16.19 -13.02
CA ASP A 177 -2.36 -17.18 -12.64
C ASP A 177 -0.94 -16.66 -12.88
N SER A 178 -0.68 -16.00 -14.02
CA SER A 178 0.66 -15.51 -14.38
C SER A 178 0.86 -14.03 -14.03
N LYS A 179 2.13 -13.63 -13.87
CA LYS A 179 2.48 -12.23 -13.57
C LYS A 179 2.18 -11.32 -14.77
N GLU A 180 2.37 -11.85 -15.96
CA GLU A 180 2.11 -11.19 -17.23
C GLU A 180 0.60 -10.97 -17.44
N GLU A 181 -0.24 -11.96 -17.12
CA GLU A 181 -1.70 -11.78 -17.17
C GLU A 181 -2.19 -10.75 -16.15
N LYS A 182 -1.63 -10.77 -14.93
CA LYS A 182 -1.92 -9.74 -13.92
C LYS A 182 -1.57 -8.35 -14.44
N PHE A 183 -0.38 -8.21 -15.02
CA PHE A 183 0.09 -6.95 -15.59
C PHE A 183 -0.82 -6.43 -16.71
N GLU A 184 -1.15 -7.25 -17.70
CA GLU A 184 -2.03 -6.86 -18.80
C GLU A 184 -3.45 -6.57 -18.30
N ASN A 185 -3.93 -7.29 -17.29
CA ASN A 185 -5.22 -7.01 -16.68
C ASN A 185 -5.26 -5.64 -15.99
N ILE A 186 -4.20 -5.23 -15.27
CA ILE A 186 -4.11 -3.85 -14.73
C ILE A 186 -4.19 -2.84 -15.86
N LYS A 187 -3.44 -3.04 -16.95
CA LYS A 187 -3.49 -2.13 -18.11
C LYS A 187 -4.92 -1.99 -18.61
N ILE A 188 -5.62 -3.11 -18.82
CA ILE A 188 -7.02 -3.12 -19.26
C ILE A 188 -7.91 -2.34 -18.29
N GLN A 189 -7.80 -2.55 -16.97
CA GLN A 189 -8.60 -1.82 -15.98
C GLN A 189 -8.33 -0.31 -16.01
N LEU A 190 -7.05 0.08 -16.16
CA LEU A 190 -6.61 1.48 -16.18
C LEU A 190 -6.83 2.18 -17.52
N THR A 191 -7.02 1.44 -18.61
CA THR A 191 -7.28 2.01 -19.94
C THR A 191 -8.69 1.72 -20.44
N SER A 192 -9.51 0.95 -19.70
CA SER A 192 -10.86 0.60 -20.10
C SER A 192 -11.66 1.89 -20.26
N THR A 193 -11.79 2.28 -21.52
CA THR A 193 -12.52 3.46 -21.96
C THR A 193 -13.93 3.45 -21.39
N ASN A 194 -14.55 2.28 -21.26
CA ASN A 194 -15.91 2.15 -20.74
C ASN A 194 -16.02 2.52 -19.25
N MET A 195 -15.17 1.98 -18.39
CA MET A 195 -15.23 2.27 -16.95
C MET A 195 -14.83 3.72 -16.66
N ILE A 196 -13.72 4.18 -17.24
CA ILE A 196 -13.24 5.54 -17.03
C ILE A 196 -14.20 6.57 -17.63
N ASN A 197 -14.75 6.30 -18.82
CA ASN A 197 -15.76 7.20 -19.39
C ASN A 197 -17.04 7.18 -18.57
N TYR A 198 -17.48 6.03 -18.08
CA TYR A 198 -18.63 5.95 -17.18
C TYR A 198 -18.43 6.82 -15.95
N TYR A 199 -17.25 6.74 -15.31
CA TYR A 199 -16.92 7.62 -14.19
C TYR A 199 -16.90 9.08 -14.61
N ARG A 200 -16.30 9.43 -15.74
CA ARG A 200 -16.25 10.83 -16.22
C ARG A 200 -17.63 11.42 -16.51
N THR A 201 -18.52 10.64 -17.13
CA THR A 201 -19.86 11.12 -17.52
C THR A 201 -20.85 11.12 -16.36
N THR A 202 -20.65 10.22 -15.39
CA THR A 202 -21.58 10.07 -14.25
C THR A 202 -21.15 10.90 -13.04
N TRP A 203 -19.85 11.14 -12.87
CA TRP A 203 -19.29 11.91 -11.75
C TRP A 203 -19.26 13.41 -12.06
N LEU A 204 -20.43 14.04 -12.15
CA LEU A 204 -20.55 15.49 -12.39
C LEU A 204 -20.34 16.30 -11.10
#